data_AF-A0ABD5A6H2-F1
#
_entry.id   AF-A0ABD5A6H2-F1
#
_cell.length_a   1.000
_cell.length_b   1.000
_cell.length_c   1.000
_cell.angle_alpha   90.00
_cell.angle_beta   90.00
_cell.angle_gamma   90.00
#
_symmetry.space_group_name_H-M   'P 1'
#
loop_
_entity.id
_entity.type
_entity.pdbx_description
1 polymer ?
#
loop_
_entity_poly.entity_id
_entity_poly.type
_entity_poly.pdbx_seq_one_letter_code
_entity_poly.pdbx_strand_id
1 'polypeptide(L)'
;MNIPDYWLNFVSKNDLSNKSFGIPDDFDLSELGADFKVFTRSEIEDETSHCYPGINVVKSGYMAVGSCLCGSGDPYFINVNDGENGKLYRVYHDDNSVDIVVNNYKDILNFVESEN
;
A
#
# COMPACT_ATOMS: atom_id res chain seq x y z
N MET A 1 3.98 10.34 -13.66
CA MET A 1 4.41 9.79 -12.36
C MET A 1 5.51 8.77 -12.61
N ASN A 2 6.53 8.67 -11.74
CA ASN A 2 7.56 7.63 -11.87
C ASN A 2 7.46 6.69 -10.67
N ILE A 3 7.02 5.46 -10.88
CA ILE A 3 6.94 4.45 -9.81
C ILE A 3 8.36 4.01 -9.45
N PRO A 4 8.72 3.91 -8.16
CA PRO A 4 10.07 3.51 -7.77
C PRO A 4 10.40 2.09 -8.22
N ASP A 5 11.59 1.93 -8.81
CA ASP A 5 12.08 0.63 -9.27
C ASP A 5 12.15 -0.40 -8.13
N TYR A 6 12.46 0.04 -6.91
CA TYR A 6 12.50 -0.86 -5.74
C TYR A 6 11.15 -1.51 -5.44
N TRP A 7 10.05 -0.77 -5.65
CA TRP A 7 8.70 -1.29 -5.43
C TRP A 7 8.33 -2.27 -6.54
N LEU A 8 8.56 -1.90 -7.80
CA LEU A 8 8.32 -2.77 -8.95
C LEU A 8 9.14 -4.06 -8.87
N ASN A 9 10.41 -3.96 -8.48
CA ASN A 9 11.28 -5.11 -8.27
C ASN A 9 10.79 -5.98 -7.11
N PHE A 10 10.32 -5.39 -6.02
CA PHE A 10 9.78 -6.13 -4.88
C PHE A 10 8.51 -6.91 -5.27
N VAL A 11 7.57 -6.25 -5.95
CA VAL A 11 6.32 -6.86 -6.43
C VAL A 11 6.62 -7.96 -7.46
N SER A 12 7.49 -7.70 -8.43
CA SER A 12 7.83 -8.67 -9.48
C SER A 12 8.61 -9.87 -8.94
N LYS A 13 9.57 -9.65 -8.03
CA LYS A 13 10.43 -10.71 -7.48
C LYS A 13 9.64 -11.69 -6.61
N ASN A 14 8.62 -11.21 -5.90
CA ASN A 14 7.80 -12.04 -5.00
C ASN A 14 6.42 -12.35 -5.58
N ASP A 15 6.19 -12.01 -6.86
CA ASP A 15 4.92 -12.24 -7.57
C ASP A 15 3.70 -11.70 -6.79
N LEU A 16 3.77 -10.46 -6.31
CA LEU A 16 2.74 -9.88 -5.41
C LEU A 16 1.62 -9.17 -6.16
N SER A 17 1.73 -9.02 -7.48
CA SER A 17 0.73 -8.32 -8.29
C SER A 17 -0.65 -8.97 -8.10
N ASN A 18 -1.67 -8.19 -7.71
CA ASN A 18 -3.02 -8.67 -7.39
C ASN A 18 -3.12 -9.67 -6.23
N LYS A 19 -2.05 -9.88 -5.44
CA LYS A 19 -2.14 -10.69 -4.23
C LYS A 19 -2.75 -9.89 -3.08
N SER A 20 -3.50 -10.61 -2.27
CA SER A 20 -4.13 -10.10 -1.05
C SER A 20 -3.28 -10.44 0.16
N PHE A 21 -3.29 -9.54 1.13
CA PHE A 21 -2.56 -9.65 2.39
C PHE A 21 -3.51 -9.24 3.51
N GLY A 22 -3.45 -9.96 4.63
CA GLY A 22 -4.19 -9.65 5.84
C GLY A 22 -3.23 -9.50 7.01
N ILE A 23 -2.98 -8.26 7.44
CA ILE A 23 -2.15 -7.95 8.60
C ILE A 23 -3.08 -7.90 9.83
N PRO A 24 -2.81 -8.70 10.87
CA PRO A 24 -3.60 -8.65 12.10
C PRO A 24 -3.38 -7.32 12.84
N ASP A 25 -4.37 -6.93 13.64
CA ASP A 25 -4.37 -5.73 14.49
C ASP A 25 -3.14 -5.64 15.42
N ASP A 26 -2.70 -6.76 15.98
CA ASP A 26 -1.49 -6.83 16.83
C ASP A 26 -0.18 -6.42 16.10
N PHE A 27 -0.15 -6.51 14.77
CA PHE A 27 1.01 -6.16 13.94
C PHE A 27 0.87 -4.82 13.23
N ASP A 28 -0.37 -4.38 13.04
CA ASP A 28 -0.69 -3.09 12.45
C ASP A 28 -0.43 -1.98 13.48
N LEU A 29 0.45 -1.03 13.15
CA LEU A 29 0.75 0.10 14.03
C LEU A 29 -0.43 1.06 14.19
N SER A 30 -1.46 0.95 13.35
CA SER A 30 -2.75 1.65 13.53
C SER A 30 -3.73 0.90 14.44
N GLU A 31 -3.40 -0.33 14.87
CA GLU A 31 -4.22 -1.21 15.73
C GLU A 31 -5.59 -1.60 15.11
N LEU A 32 -5.78 -1.38 13.81
CA LEU A 32 -7.04 -1.71 13.10
C LEU A 32 -7.00 -3.04 12.35
N GLY A 33 -5.80 -3.54 12.06
CA GLY A 33 -5.59 -4.61 11.08
C GLY A 33 -5.76 -4.09 9.66
N ALA A 34 -5.11 -4.75 8.70
CA ALA A 34 -5.01 -4.31 7.31
C ALA A 34 -5.26 -5.45 6.32
N ASP A 35 -6.42 -5.47 5.68
CA ASP A 35 -6.65 -6.33 4.51
C ASP A 35 -6.55 -5.52 3.23
N PHE A 36 -5.58 -5.87 2.38
CA PHE A 36 -5.34 -5.14 1.14
C PHE A 36 -4.84 -6.02 0.00
N LYS A 37 -5.18 -5.59 -1.21
CA LYS A 37 -4.70 -6.17 -2.46
C LYS A 37 -3.61 -5.28 -3.03
N VAL A 38 -2.44 -5.85 -3.36
CA VAL A 38 -1.37 -5.12 -4.03
C VAL A 38 -1.75 -4.82 -5.48
N PHE A 39 -1.57 -3.57 -5.86
CA PHE A 39 -1.86 -3.08 -7.21
C PHE A 39 -0.80 -3.49 -8.22
N THR A 40 -1.26 -3.72 -9.45
CA THR A 40 -0.41 -3.75 -10.63
C THR A 40 0.09 -2.35 -10.97
N ARG A 41 1.14 -2.27 -11.81
CA ARG A 41 1.67 -0.99 -12.27
C ARG A 41 0.59 -0.05 -12.82
N SER A 42 -0.33 -0.57 -13.62
CA SER A 42 -1.39 0.24 -14.23
C SER A 42 -2.37 0.78 -13.19
N GLU A 43 -2.72 -0.04 -12.20
CA GLU A 43 -3.59 0.38 -11.10
C GLU A 43 -2.91 1.43 -10.21
N ILE A 44 -1.61 1.29 -9.92
CA ILE A 44 -0.84 2.30 -9.18
C ILE A 44 -0.89 3.65 -9.91
N GLU A 45 -0.65 3.64 -11.23
CA GLU A 45 -0.68 4.86 -12.05
C GLU A 45 -2.05 5.52 -12.03
N ASP A 46 -3.13 4.72 -12.16
CA ASP A 46 -4.50 5.20 -12.19
C ASP A 46 -4.95 5.72 -10.81
N GLU A 47 -4.80 4.93 -9.75
CA GLU A 47 -5.23 5.30 -8.40
C GLU A 47 -4.48 6.51 -7.87
N THR A 48 -3.19 6.62 -8.17
CA THR A 48 -2.40 7.76 -7.69
C THR A 48 -2.63 9.03 -8.52
N SER A 49 -3.01 8.92 -9.79
CA SER A 49 -3.13 10.08 -10.71
C SER A 49 -4.56 10.52 -10.98
N HIS A 50 -5.55 9.65 -10.75
CA HIS A 50 -6.96 9.89 -11.09
C HIS A 50 -7.93 9.70 -9.92
N CYS A 51 -7.56 8.99 -8.85
CA CYS A 51 -8.44 8.72 -7.71
C CYS A 51 -8.05 9.50 -6.44
N TYR A 52 -9.04 9.81 -5.59
CA TYR A 52 -8.79 10.28 -4.22
C TYR A 52 -8.61 9.08 -3.29
N PRO A 53 -7.73 9.16 -2.27
CA PRO A 53 -6.89 10.29 -1.89
C PRO A 53 -5.59 10.46 -2.71
N GLY A 54 -5.28 9.54 -3.64
CA GLY A 54 -4.04 9.50 -4.42
C GLY A 54 -3.61 10.83 -5.04
N ILE A 55 -4.52 11.51 -5.73
CA ILE A 55 -4.22 12.81 -6.38
C ILE A 55 -3.86 13.94 -5.42
N ASN A 56 -4.23 13.82 -4.15
CA ASN A 56 -3.91 14.78 -3.11
C ASN A 56 -2.53 14.48 -2.50
N VAL A 57 -2.31 13.22 -2.11
CA VAL A 57 -1.12 12.79 -1.37
C VAL A 57 0.12 12.57 -2.24
N VAL A 58 -0.06 12.40 -3.56
CA VAL A 58 1.04 12.27 -4.52
C VAL A 58 2.03 13.43 -4.48
N LYS A 59 1.56 14.64 -4.19
CA LYS A 59 2.41 15.85 -4.07
C LYS A 59 3.36 15.77 -2.88
N SER A 60 3.02 14.97 -1.87
CA SER A 60 3.83 14.69 -0.68
C SER A 60 4.67 13.42 -0.81
N GLY A 61 4.70 12.80 -2.00
CA GLY A 61 5.49 11.61 -2.30
C GLY A 61 4.80 10.28 -2.02
N TYR A 62 3.51 10.27 -1.66
CA TYR A 62 2.77 9.03 -1.45
C TYR A 62 2.29 8.44 -2.77
N MET A 63 2.49 7.14 -2.96
CA MET A 63 1.97 6.40 -4.11
C MET A 63 1.07 5.26 -3.66
N ALA A 64 -0.10 5.16 -4.27
CA ALA A 64 -1.05 4.11 -3.96
C ALA A 64 -0.49 2.77 -4.47
N VAL A 65 -0.34 1.82 -3.56
CA VAL A 65 0.25 0.50 -3.84
C VAL A 65 -0.70 -0.66 -3.53
N GLY A 66 -1.81 -0.39 -2.87
CA GLY A 66 -2.86 -1.39 -2.69
C GLY A 66 -4.22 -0.79 -2.36
N SER A 67 -5.27 -1.58 -2.62
CA SER A 67 -6.65 -1.28 -2.26
C SER A 67 -7.07 -2.03 -1.01
N CYS A 68 -7.82 -1.41 -0.12
CA CYS A 68 -8.53 -2.12 0.94
C CYS A 68 -9.52 -3.14 0.36
N LEU A 69 -9.52 -4.35 0.94
CA LEU A 69 -10.46 -5.42 0.61
C LEU A 69 -11.67 -5.50 1.56
N CYS A 70 -11.59 -4.88 2.73
CA CYS A 70 -12.69 -4.81 3.70
C CYS A 70 -13.86 -3.92 3.22
N GLY A 71 -13.69 -3.21 2.10
CA GLY A 71 -14.70 -2.29 1.56
C GLY A 71 -14.78 -0.95 2.29
N SER A 72 -13.79 -0.59 3.10
CA SER A 72 -13.71 0.75 3.72
C SER A 72 -13.41 1.85 2.70
N GLY A 73 -12.76 1.48 1.58
CA GLY A 73 -12.35 2.43 0.55
C GLY A 73 -11.03 3.14 0.86
N ASP A 74 -10.28 2.70 1.87
CA ASP A 74 -9.01 3.32 2.26
C ASP A 74 -7.82 2.64 1.56
N PRO A 75 -7.14 3.28 0.60
CA PRO A 75 -6.00 2.66 -0.06
C PRO A 75 -4.73 2.72 0.79
N TYR A 76 -3.78 1.88 0.42
CA TYR A 76 -2.48 1.74 1.06
C TYR A 76 -1.40 2.37 0.18
N PHE A 77 -0.44 3.02 0.83
CA PHE A 77 0.54 3.87 0.17
C PHE A 77 1.96 3.56 0.63
N ILE A 78 2.93 3.74 -0.26
CA ILE A 78 4.34 3.93 0.11
C ILE A 78 4.72 5.40 -0.06
N ASN A 79 5.71 5.88 0.69
CA ASN A 79 6.29 7.20 0.45
C ASN A 79 7.64 7.05 -0.27
N VAL A 80 7.77 7.69 -1.43
CA VAL A 80 9.02 7.63 -2.21
C VAL A 80 10.20 8.31 -1.54
N ASN A 81 9.94 9.23 -0.61
CA ASN A 81 10.98 9.89 0.17
C ASN A 81 11.59 8.97 1.23
N ASP A 82 10.87 7.91 1.65
CA ASP A 82 11.41 6.90 2.57
C ASP A 82 12.38 5.94 1.87
N GLY A 83 12.22 5.73 0.56
CA GLY A 83 13.04 4.83 -0.23
C GLY A 83 12.75 3.34 -0.02
N GLU A 84 13.73 2.50 -0.33
CA GLU A 84 13.61 1.05 -0.18
C GLU A 84 13.54 0.65 1.30
N ASN A 85 12.63 -0.28 1.64
CA ASN A 85 12.28 -0.64 3.03
C ASN A 85 11.60 0.49 3.81
N GLY A 86 11.01 1.46 3.12
CA GLY A 86 10.14 2.46 3.73
C GLY A 86 8.88 1.85 4.36
N LYS A 87 8.08 2.71 4.98
CA LYS A 87 6.86 2.28 5.67
C LYS A 87 5.74 2.02 4.68
N LEU A 88 4.76 1.23 5.12
CA LEU A 88 3.44 1.15 4.49
C LEU A 88 2.50 2.07 5.26
N TYR A 89 1.75 2.88 4.53
CA TYR A 89 0.81 3.85 5.07
C TYR A 89 -0.61 3.50 4.66
N ARG A 90 -1.57 3.84 5.50
CA ARG A 90 -2.99 3.87 5.18
C ARG A 90 -3.42 5.32 5.08
N VAL A 91 -4.10 5.69 4.00
CA VAL A 91 -4.64 7.04 3.86
C VAL A 91 -6.15 6.93 3.84
N TYR A 92 -6.81 7.56 4.80
CA TYR A 92 -8.26 7.49 4.92
C TYR A 92 -8.91 8.36 3.86
N HIS A 93 -9.92 7.81 3.19
CA HIS A 93 -10.62 8.54 2.13
C HIS A 93 -11.42 9.74 2.68
N ASP A 94 -11.92 9.65 3.91
CA ASP A 94 -12.81 10.65 4.51
C ASP A 94 -12.10 11.95 4.93
N ASP A 95 -10.94 11.87 5.57
CA ASP A 95 -10.23 13.03 6.12
C ASP A 95 -8.79 13.20 5.61
N ASN A 96 -8.31 12.31 4.73
CA ASN A 96 -6.93 12.24 4.27
C ASN A 96 -5.89 12.13 5.39
N SER A 97 -6.28 11.69 6.58
CA SER A 97 -5.33 11.34 7.63
C SER A 97 -4.50 10.15 7.18
N VAL A 98 -3.28 10.06 7.69
CA VAL A 98 -2.30 9.07 7.27
C VAL A 98 -1.86 8.32 8.51
N ASP A 99 -2.13 7.02 8.53
CA ASP A 99 -1.61 6.11 9.55
C ASP A 99 -0.48 5.25 8.98
N ILE A 100 0.37 4.77 9.88
CA ILE A 100 1.42 3.82 9.55
C ILE A 100 0.86 2.43 9.83
N VAL A 101 0.96 1.55 8.85
CA VAL A 101 0.55 0.14 8.99
C VAL A 101 1.74 -0.69 9.47
N VAL A 102 2.85 -0.61 8.73
CA VAL A 102 4.11 -1.27 9.09
C VAL A 102 5.29 -0.35 8.81
N ASN A 103 6.34 -0.44 9.62
CA ASN A 103 7.57 0.33 9.43
C ASN A 103 8.37 -0.09 8.19
N ASN A 104 8.17 -1.32 7.71
CA ASN A 104 8.79 -1.83 6.50
C ASN A 104 7.75 -2.55 5.65
N TYR A 105 7.48 -2.03 4.44
CA TYR A 105 6.51 -2.64 3.53
C TYR A 105 6.89 -4.09 3.13
N LYS A 106 8.14 -4.52 3.32
CA LYS A 106 8.53 -5.91 3.04
C LYS A 106 7.97 -6.90 4.06
N ASP A 107 7.59 -6.44 5.24
CA ASP A 107 7.04 -7.28 6.30
C ASP A 107 5.69 -7.89 5.91
N ILE A 108 5.01 -7.30 4.90
CA ILE A 108 3.77 -7.84 4.33
C ILE A 108 3.95 -9.26 3.78
N LEU A 109 5.17 -9.64 3.38
CA LEU A 109 5.47 -11.00 2.90
C LEU A 109 5.20 -12.08 3.95
N ASN A 110 5.25 -11.74 5.24
CA ASN A 110 4.94 -12.67 6.32
C ASN A 110 3.43 -12.99 6.40
N PHE A 111 2.60 -12.19 5.72
CA PHE A 111 1.14 -12.22 5.78
C PHE A 111 0.51 -12.52 4.42
N VAL A 112 1.29 -13.01 3.45
CA VAL A 112 0.71 -13.43 2.16
C VAL A 112 -0.23 -14.60 2.43
N GLU A 113 -1.49 -14.47 2.06
CA GLU A 113 -2.40 -15.60 2.10
C GLU A 113 -1.87 -16.63 1.10
N SER A 114 -1.38 -17.75 1.63
CA SER A 114 -1.06 -18.90 0.79
C SER A 114 -2.40 -19.48 0.35
N GLU A 115 -2.70 -19.40 -0.95
CA GLU A 115 -3.73 -20.25 -1.55
C GLU A 115 -3.36 -21.70 -1.20
N ASN A 116 -4.10 -22.31 -0.28
CA ASN A 116 -4.09 -23.75 -0.02
C ASN A 116 -4.86 -24.48 -1.12
#